data_AF-A0A962INT8-F1
#
_entry.id   AF-A0A962INT8-F1
#
_cell.length_a   1.000
_cell.length_b   1.000
_cell.length_c   1.000
_cell.angle_alpha   90.00
_cell.angle_beta   90.00
_cell.angle_gamma   90.00
#
_symmetry.space_group_name_H-M   'P 1'
#
loop_
_entity.id
_entity.type
_entity.pdbx_description
1 polymer ?
#
loop_
_entity_poly.entity_id
_entity_poly.type
_entity_poly.pdbx_seq_one_letter_code
_entity_poly.pdbx_strand_id
1 'polypeptide(L)'
;LEQLGLNPWFRDPPVLVADLAPDGAAIRAGIETGDRIIAVGEQSTPTFGSFYEALQAQAEANRGAVRLTVEHAGGERQVELTAKFQTVGDRSAWMIGIVMERYTTMARFGVLESAKRGLQETVRITSGSLTMLYHMVAGRASLENLSGPITIAQVANASASSGFSEFLNFLGLISLSLAIVNLLPIPILDGGHLLYYFIEWVKGSPLSERGQAVGLYIGLALIVGMMGLAFFNDFARLAS
;
A
#
# COMPACT_ATOMS: atom_id res chain seq x y z
N LEU A 1 -34.30 -6.10 -22.67
CA LEU A 1 -33.33 -5.85 -21.57
C LEU A 1 -31.91 -5.58 -22.10
N GLU A 2 -31.47 -6.15 -23.23
CA GLU A 2 -30.20 -5.74 -23.90
C GLU A 2 -30.27 -4.41 -24.69
N GLN A 3 -31.47 -3.92 -25.04
CA GLN A 3 -31.65 -2.66 -25.78
C GLN A 3 -31.71 -1.40 -24.89
N LEU A 4 -31.52 -1.53 -23.58
CA LEU A 4 -31.64 -0.41 -22.62
C LEU A 4 -30.29 0.07 -22.06
N GLY A 5 -29.14 -0.44 -22.53
CA GLY A 5 -27.81 0.04 -22.11
C GLY A 5 -27.48 -0.19 -20.64
N LEU A 6 -28.36 -0.82 -19.87
CA LEU A 6 -28.14 -1.21 -18.48
C LEU A 6 -27.52 -2.60 -18.48
N ASN A 7 -26.20 -2.67 -18.64
CA ASN A 7 -25.44 -3.92 -18.49
C ASN A 7 -24.93 -4.02 -17.05
N PRO A 8 -25.51 -4.88 -16.19
CA PRO A 8 -25.15 -4.97 -14.78
C PRO A 8 -23.96 -5.92 -14.61
N TRP A 9 -22.74 -5.47 -14.92
CA TRP A 9 -21.57 -6.33 -14.72
C TRP A 9 -20.39 -5.57 -14.13
N PHE A 10 -20.17 -5.81 -12.85
CA PHE A 10 -18.83 -5.91 -12.26
C PHE A 10 -18.06 -7.04 -12.97
N ARG A 11 -17.68 -6.86 -14.24
CA ARG A 11 -16.63 -7.71 -14.81
C ARG A 11 -15.34 -7.24 -14.16
N ASP A 12 -14.86 -8.00 -13.18
CA ASP A 12 -13.48 -7.93 -12.77
C ASP A 12 -12.62 -7.91 -14.03
N PRO A 13 -11.68 -6.96 -14.13
CA PRO A 13 -10.92 -6.81 -15.35
C PRO A 13 -10.08 -8.04 -15.68
N PRO A 14 -9.76 -8.24 -16.97
CA PRO A 14 -8.79 -9.24 -17.37
C PRO A 14 -7.44 -8.98 -16.70
N VAL A 15 -6.67 -10.05 -16.46
CA VAL A 15 -5.34 -9.97 -15.86
C VAL A 15 -4.35 -9.49 -16.91
N LEU A 16 -4.27 -8.17 -17.10
CA LEU A 16 -3.33 -7.51 -17.99
C LEU A 16 -2.10 -7.04 -17.19
N VAL A 17 -0.91 -7.42 -17.65
CA VAL A 17 0.37 -7.03 -17.02
C VAL A 17 0.67 -5.58 -17.38
N ALA A 18 0.61 -4.69 -16.39
CA ALA A 18 0.95 -3.27 -16.56
C ALA A 18 2.44 -2.99 -16.28
N ASP A 19 3.02 -3.68 -15.31
CA ASP A 19 4.42 -3.53 -14.95
C ASP A 19 4.93 -4.81 -14.28
N LEU A 20 6.24 -4.94 -14.14
CA LEU A 20 6.90 -6.14 -13.64
C LEU A 20 7.90 -5.77 -12.54
N ALA A 21 7.83 -6.50 -11.41
CA ALA A 21 8.77 -6.27 -10.31
C ALA A 21 10.20 -6.61 -10.76
N PRO A 22 11.20 -5.75 -10.46
CA PRO A 22 12.61 -6.07 -10.70
C PRO A 22 12.96 -7.43 -10.08
N ASP A 23 13.62 -8.29 -10.84
CA ASP A 23 13.93 -9.69 -10.46
C ASP A 23 12.72 -10.59 -10.13
N GLY A 24 11.54 -10.25 -10.64
CA GLY A 24 10.32 -11.05 -10.57
C GLY A 24 10.46 -12.41 -11.27
N ALA A 25 9.66 -13.39 -10.84
CA ALA A 25 9.59 -14.70 -11.51
C ALA A 25 8.99 -14.57 -12.93
N ALA A 26 8.04 -13.63 -13.09
CA ALA A 26 7.43 -13.30 -14.37
C ALA A 26 8.44 -12.82 -15.42
N ILE A 27 9.35 -11.89 -15.07
CA ILE A 27 10.40 -11.40 -15.99
C ILE A 27 11.30 -12.55 -16.44
N ARG A 28 11.78 -13.39 -15.51
CA ARG A 28 12.65 -14.54 -15.85
C ARG A 28 11.96 -15.56 -16.74
N ALA A 29 10.64 -15.65 -16.66
CA ALA A 29 9.84 -16.54 -17.46
C ALA A 29 9.45 -15.93 -18.83
N GLY A 30 9.93 -14.72 -19.13
CA GLY A 30 9.70 -14.03 -20.40
C GLY A 30 8.33 -13.38 -20.52
N ILE A 31 7.63 -13.14 -19.40
CA ILE A 31 6.40 -12.33 -19.38
C ILE A 31 6.76 -10.87 -19.61
N GLU A 32 5.99 -10.20 -20.47
CA GLU A 32 6.22 -8.81 -20.87
C GLU A 32 5.04 -7.93 -20.48
N THR A 33 5.27 -6.62 -20.37
CA THR A 33 4.18 -5.64 -20.20
C THR A 33 3.24 -5.70 -21.41
N GLY A 34 1.93 -5.72 -21.15
CA GLY A 34 0.90 -5.94 -22.17
C GLY A 34 0.48 -7.40 -22.34
N ASP A 35 1.15 -8.35 -21.68
CA ASP A 35 0.71 -9.75 -21.61
C ASP A 35 -0.61 -9.88 -20.86
N ARG A 36 -1.51 -10.72 -21.39
CA ARG A 36 -2.76 -11.08 -20.73
C ARG A 36 -2.73 -12.51 -20.22
N ILE A 37 -2.90 -12.70 -18.92
CA ILE A 37 -2.97 -14.04 -18.32
C ILE A 37 -4.41 -14.55 -18.42
N ILE A 38 -4.58 -15.68 -19.10
CA ILE A 38 -5.90 -16.26 -19.38
C ILE A 38 -6.16 -17.57 -18.64
N ALA A 39 -5.11 -18.24 -18.17
CA ALA A 39 -5.24 -19.46 -17.36
C ALA A 39 -4.03 -19.69 -16.44
N VAL A 40 -4.27 -20.45 -15.37
CA VAL A 40 -3.26 -21.01 -14.46
C VAL A 40 -3.41 -22.53 -14.47
N GLY A 41 -2.39 -23.25 -14.92
CA GLY A 41 -2.48 -24.69 -15.21
C GLY A 41 -3.52 -24.95 -16.30
N GLU A 42 -4.56 -25.70 -15.95
CA GLU A 42 -5.71 -25.97 -16.82
C GLU A 42 -6.93 -25.09 -16.47
N GLN A 43 -6.84 -24.27 -15.42
CA GLN A 43 -7.95 -23.47 -14.94
C GLN A 43 -7.98 -22.11 -15.64
N SER A 44 -9.07 -21.82 -16.35
CA SER A 44 -9.31 -20.49 -16.95
C SER A 44 -9.51 -19.45 -15.86
N THR A 45 -8.86 -18.29 -16.03
CA THR A 45 -8.84 -17.20 -15.05
C THR A 45 -9.32 -15.89 -15.69
N PRO A 46 -10.64 -15.76 -15.95
CA PRO A 46 -11.19 -14.57 -16.63
C PRO A 46 -11.14 -13.30 -15.76
N THR A 47 -10.88 -13.44 -14.46
CA THR A 47 -10.89 -12.36 -13.48
C THR A 47 -9.64 -12.38 -12.62
N PHE A 48 -9.31 -11.24 -12.00
CA PHE A 48 -8.22 -11.20 -11.03
C PHE A 48 -8.44 -12.13 -9.84
N GLY A 49 -9.66 -12.20 -9.30
CA GLY A 49 -9.96 -13.10 -8.18
C GLY A 49 -9.70 -14.57 -8.52
N SER A 50 -10.20 -15.03 -9.67
CA SER A 50 -9.97 -16.41 -10.13
C SER A 50 -8.50 -16.70 -10.43
N PHE A 51 -7.78 -15.73 -10.98
CA PHE A 51 -6.33 -15.83 -11.17
C PHE A 51 -5.58 -15.97 -9.85
N TYR A 52 -5.87 -15.11 -8.86
CA TYR A 52 -5.20 -15.14 -7.57
C TYR A 52 -5.44 -16.48 -6.86
N GLU A 53 -6.69 -16.95 -6.81
CA GLU A 53 -7.03 -18.23 -6.19
C GLU A 53 -6.34 -19.41 -6.87
N ALA A 54 -6.38 -19.48 -8.21
CA ALA A 54 -5.74 -20.55 -8.96
C ALA A 54 -4.21 -20.53 -8.82
N LEU A 55 -3.61 -19.34 -8.79
CA LEU A 55 -2.17 -19.16 -8.56
C LEU A 55 -1.75 -19.69 -7.18
N GLN A 56 -2.46 -19.30 -6.11
CA GLN A 56 -2.15 -19.77 -4.77
C GLN A 56 -2.31 -21.30 -4.67
N ALA A 57 -3.42 -21.84 -5.18
CA ALA A 57 -3.70 -23.28 -5.12
C ALA A 57 -2.65 -24.11 -5.87
N GLN A 58 -2.28 -23.71 -7.09
CA GLN A 58 -1.27 -24.44 -7.87
C GLN A 58 0.13 -24.32 -7.24
N ALA A 59 0.51 -23.12 -6.79
CA ALA A 59 1.80 -22.91 -6.14
C ALA A 59 1.91 -23.70 -4.83
N GLU A 60 0.85 -23.78 -4.03
CA GLU A 60 0.83 -24.57 -2.80
C GLU A 60 0.95 -26.08 -3.09
N ALA A 61 0.23 -26.58 -4.10
CA ALA A 61 0.30 -27.98 -4.51
C ALA A 61 1.69 -28.39 -5.06
N ASN A 62 2.33 -27.49 -5.81
CA ASN A 62 3.54 -27.79 -6.57
C ASN A 62 4.81 -27.10 -6.03
N ARG A 63 4.84 -26.75 -4.73
CA ARG A 63 5.99 -26.10 -4.06
C ARG A 63 6.53 -24.87 -4.81
N GLY A 64 5.62 -24.05 -5.30
CA GLY A 64 5.90 -22.80 -6.00
C GLY A 64 5.93 -22.92 -7.53
N ALA A 65 5.92 -24.12 -8.11
CA ALA A 65 5.87 -24.26 -9.57
C ALA A 65 4.46 -23.94 -10.11
N VAL A 66 4.39 -23.01 -11.06
CA VAL A 66 3.16 -22.50 -11.65
C VAL A 66 3.30 -22.52 -13.17
N ARG A 67 2.24 -22.96 -13.86
CA ARG A 67 2.12 -22.84 -15.31
C ARG A 67 1.08 -21.79 -15.62
N LEU A 68 1.41 -20.82 -16.45
CA LEU A 68 0.50 -19.78 -16.92
C LEU A 68 0.26 -19.95 -18.41
N THR A 69 -0.96 -19.69 -18.85
CA THR A 69 -1.25 -19.46 -20.27
C THR A 69 -1.40 -17.96 -20.46
N VAL A 70 -0.59 -17.42 -21.36
CA VAL A 70 -0.47 -15.98 -21.60
C VAL A 70 -0.79 -15.69 -23.06
N GLU A 71 -1.63 -14.69 -23.29
CA GLU A 71 -1.97 -14.13 -24.59
C GLU A 71 -1.16 -12.84 -24.81
N HIS A 72 -0.39 -12.79 -25.90
CA HIS A 72 0.33 -11.59 -26.33
C HIS A 72 0.11 -11.34 -27.82
N ALA A 73 -0.32 -10.14 -28.19
CA ALA A 73 -0.58 -9.74 -29.58
C ALA A 73 -1.45 -10.74 -30.39
N GLY A 74 -2.36 -11.45 -29.72
CA GLY A 74 -3.26 -12.45 -30.32
C GLY A 74 -2.68 -13.87 -30.45
N GLY A 75 -1.47 -14.12 -29.96
CA GLY A 75 -0.89 -15.46 -29.84
C GLY A 75 -0.92 -15.96 -28.38
N GLU A 76 -1.21 -17.24 -28.18
CA GLU A 76 -1.17 -17.89 -26.87
C GLU A 76 0.16 -18.65 -26.68
N ARG A 77 0.76 -18.51 -25.50
CA ARG A 77 1.93 -19.30 -25.08
C ARG A 77 1.79 -19.77 -23.65
N GLN A 78 2.36 -20.94 -23.37
CA GLN A 78 2.50 -21.44 -22.01
C GLN A 78 3.83 -21.01 -21.42
N VAL A 79 3.79 -20.53 -20.19
CA VAL A 79 4.94 -20.03 -19.44
C VAL A 79 5.00 -20.77 -18.12
N GLU A 80 6.12 -21.43 -17.83
CA GLU A 80 6.35 -22.06 -16.55
C GLU A 80 7.28 -21.19 -15.71
N LEU A 81 6.90 -20.97 -14.45
CA LEU A 81 7.66 -20.14 -13.53
C LEU A 81 7.58 -20.70 -12.10
N THR A 82 8.51 -20.24 -11.26
CA THR A 82 8.50 -20.55 -9.83
C THR A 82 8.11 -19.31 -9.04
N ALA A 83 6.91 -19.32 -8.47
CA ALA A 83 6.45 -18.31 -7.53
C ALA A 83 7.32 -18.32 -6.28
N LYS A 84 7.55 -17.13 -5.71
CA LYS A 84 8.25 -16.97 -4.43
C LYS A 84 7.22 -16.79 -3.33
N PHE A 85 7.32 -17.56 -2.26
CA PHE A 85 6.52 -17.34 -1.05
C PHE A 85 7.04 -16.10 -0.33
N GLN A 86 6.19 -15.09 -0.18
CA GLN A 86 6.55 -13.82 0.43
C GLN A 86 5.53 -13.44 1.49
N THR A 87 6.03 -12.89 2.61
CA THR A 87 5.20 -12.35 3.68
C THR A 87 5.20 -10.83 3.57
N VAL A 88 4.04 -10.25 3.31
CA VAL A 88 3.82 -8.80 3.25
C VAL A 88 2.86 -8.42 4.37
N GLY A 89 3.40 -7.79 5.42
CA GLY A 89 2.67 -7.55 6.67
C GLY A 89 2.32 -8.87 7.36
N ASP A 90 1.06 -9.05 7.74
CA ASP A 90 0.56 -10.29 8.38
C ASP A 90 0.07 -11.35 7.37
N ARG A 91 0.22 -11.11 6.06
CA ARG A 91 -0.24 -12.05 5.01
C ARG A 91 0.94 -12.67 4.30
N SER A 92 0.93 -14.00 4.21
CA SER A 92 1.89 -14.74 3.40
C SER A 92 1.20 -15.29 2.16
N ALA A 93 1.81 -15.09 0.99
CA ALA A 93 1.24 -15.50 -0.28
C ALA A 93 2.34 -15.85 -1.28
N TRP A 94 2.02 -16.73 -2.23
CA TRP A 94 2.86 -16.97 -3.40
C TRP A 94 2.76 -15.81 -4.36
N MET A 95 3.91 -15.26 -4.77
CA MET A 95 4.00 -14.09 -5.64
C MET A 95 4.90 -14.36 -6.84
N ILE A 96 4.48 -13.84 -8.00
CA ILE A 96 5.21 -14.01 -9.28
C ILE A 96 5.85 -12.71 -9.78
N GLY A 97 5.58 -11.58 -9.11
CA GLY A 97 6.17 -10.28 -9.44
C GLY A 97 5.54 -9.56 -10.63
N ILE A 98 4.22 -9.72 -10.83
CA ILE A 98 3.45 -8.92 -11.78
C ILE A 98 2.74 -7.76 -11.07
N VAL A 99 2.70 -6.60 -11.72
CA VAL A 99 1.85 -5.47 -11.38
C VAL A 99 0.79 -5.38 -12.47
N MET A 100 -0.48 -5.49 -12.08
CA MET A 100 -1.58 -5.52 -13.05
C MET A 100 -2.14 -4.13 -13.31
N GLU A 101 -2.67 -3.94 -14.51
CA GLU A 101 -3.42 -2.74 -14.84
C GLU A 101 -4.71 -2.71 -14.00
N ARG A 102 -4.81 -1.73 -13.10
CA ARG A 102 -6.05 -1.51 -12.35
C ARG A 102 -7.05 -0.87 -13.30
N TYR A 103 -8.00 -1.64 -13.80
CA TYR A 103 -9.20 -1.06 -14.40
C TYR A 103 -10.06 -0.48 -13.28
N THR A 104 -9.78 0.77 -12.90
CA THR A 104 -10.64 1.54 -12.02
C THR A 104 -11.82 2.05 -12.83
N THR A 105 -12.92 1.29 -12.86
CA THR A 105 -14.20 1.88 -13.25
C THR A 105 -14.60 2.90 -12.20
N MET A 106 -14.82 4.15 -12.60
CA MET A 106 -15.36 5.18 -11.72
C MET A 106 -16.76 4.78 -11.26
N ALA A 107 -16.85 4.24 -10.04
CA ALA A 107 -18.12 4.00 -9.38
C ALA A 107 -18.69 5.34 -8.87
N ARG A 108 -19.87 5.71 -9.35
CA ARG A 108 -20.59 6.89 -8.87
C ARG A 108 -21.47 6.48 -7.69
N PHE A 109 -21.24 7.10 -6.54
CA PHE A 109 -22.04 6.91 -5.33
C PHE A 109 -22.83 8.18 -5.01
N GLY A 110 -23.98 8.02 -4.35
CA GLY A 110 -24.72 9.15 -3.78
C GLY A 110 -23.96 9.76 -2.60
N VAL A 111 -24.28 11.00 -2.23
CA VAL A 111 -23.55 11.78 -1.20
C VAL A 111 -23.39 11.03 0.12
N LEU A 112 -24.46 10.41 0.63
CA LEU A 112 -24.43 9.68 1.91
C LEU A 112 -23.56 8.42 1.83
N GLU A 113 -23.64 7.69 0.72
CA GLU A 113 -22.84 6.49 0.49
C GLU A 113 -21.36 6.85 0.32
N SER A 114 -21.05 7.95 -0.37
CA SER A 114 -19.70 8.50 -0.48
C SER A 114 -19.12 8.87 0.88
N ALA A 115 -19.90 9.53 1.75
CA ALA A 115 -19.45 9.89 3.10
C ALA A 115 -19.16 8.65 3.96
N LYS A 116 -20.05 7.64 3.91
CA LYS A 116 -19.86 6.37 4.60
C LYS A 116 -18.61 5.64 4.11
N ARG A 117 -18.40 5.56 2.79
CA ARG A 117 -17.21 4.95 2.19
C ARG A 117 -15.94 5.71 2.52
N GLY A 118 -15.98 7.03 2.49
CA GLY A 118 -14.88 7.88 2.93
C GLY A 118 -14.47 7.59 4.37
N LEU A 119 -15.44 7.47 5.29
CA LEU A 119 -15.15 7.09 6.68
C LEU A 119 -14.55 5.68 6.80
N GLN A 120 -15.12 4.70 6.09
CA GLN A 120 -14.60 3.33 6.07
C GLN A 120 -13.16 3.28 5.55
N GLU A 121 -12.87 4.03 4.50
CA GLU A 121 -11.54 4.10 3.90
C GLU A 121 -10.55 4.80 4.84
N THR A 122 -10.96 5.90 5.48
CA THR A 122 -10.16 6.56 6.52
C THR A 122 -9.82 5.59 7.65
N VAL A 123 -10.78 4.82 8.14
CA VAL A 123 -10.56 3.81 9.19
C VAL A 123 -9.60 2.72 8.71
N ARG A 124 -9.77 2.24 7.47
CA ARG A 124 -8.91 1.21 6.86
C ARG A 124 -7.46 1.68 6.73
N ILE A 125 -7.24 2.91 6.25
CA ILE A 125 -5.90 3.49 6.11
C ILE A 125 -5.29 3.76 7.50
N THR A 126 -6.10 4.27 8.43
CA THR A 126 -5.65 4.55 9.81
C THR A 126 -5.20 3.28 10.52
N SER A 127 -6.01 2.22 10.47
CA SER A 127 -5.66 0.95 11.12
C SER A 127 -4.41 0.33 10.51
N GLY A 128 -4.30 0.32 9.18
CA GLY A 128 -3.09 -0.14 8.49
C GLY A 128 -1.85 0.65 8.88
N SER A 129 -1.97 1.98 8.96
CA SER A 129 -0.86 2.86 9.36
C SER A 129 -0.42 2.62 10.80
N LEU A 130 -1.35 2.48 11.74
CA LEU A 130 -1.04 2.16 13.14
C LEU A 130 -0.39 0.79 13.29
N THR A 131 -0.87 -0.23 12.57
CA THR A 131 -0.24 -1.55 12.53
C THR A 131 1.19 -1.46 12.00
N MET A 132 1.42 -0.70 10.93
CA MET A 132 2.76 -0.52 10.35
C MET A 132 3.70 0.18 11.34
N LEU A 133 3.25 1.26 11.98
CA LEU A 133 3.99 1.95 13.04
C LEU A 133 4.33 1.02 14.22
N TYR A 134 3.37 0.19 14.64
CA TYR A 134 3.60 -0.81 15.68
C TYR A 134 4.70 -1.79 15.27
N HIS A 135 4.67 -2.32 14.05
CA HIS A 135 5.71 -3.22 13.56
C HIS A 135 7.08 -2.56 13.46
N MET A 136 7.15 -1.27 13.09
CA MET A 136 8.42 -0.52 13.07
C MET A 136 9.02 -0.41 14.47
N VAL A 137 8.22 0.02 15.46
CA VAL A 137 8.70 0.13 16.86
C VAL A 137 9.03 -1.23 17.46
N ALA A 138 8.32 -2.29 17.05
CA ALA A 138 8.62 -3.66 17.44
C ALA A 138 9.81 -4.30 16.69
N GLY A 139 10.48 -3.57 15.79
CA GLY A 139 11.62 -4.07 15.01
C GLY A 139 11.26 -5.14 13.96
N ARG A 140 9.98 -5.25 13.59
CA ARG A 140 9.44 -6.22 12.61
C ARG A 140 9.26 -5.64 11.21
N ALA A 141 9.44 -4.34 11.04
CA ALA A 141 9.36 -3.64 9.75
C ALA A 141 10.61 -2.79 9.52
N SER A 142 11.09 -2.74 8.26
CA SER A 142 12.24 -1.91 7.87
C SER A 142 11.88 -0.42 7.91
N LEU A 143 12.79 0.39 8.44
CA LEU A 143 12.70 1.85 8.43
C LEU A 143 12.94 2.44 7.02
N GLU A 144 13.42 1.64 6.06
CA GLU A 144 13.70 2.05 4.67
C GLU A 144 12.43 2.40 3.88
N ASN A 145 11.26 1.96 4.36
CA ASN A 145 9.96 2.25 3.75
C ASN A 145 9.37 3.59 4.21
N LEU A 146 10.08 4.35 5.05
CA LEU A 146 9.64 5.67 5.45
C LEU A 146 9.88 6.66 4.31
N SER A 147 8.80 7.14 3.69
CA SER A 147 8.86 8.18 2.65
C SER A 147 9.38 9.49 3.23
N GLY A 148 10.47 10.01 2.70
CA GLY A 148 10.97 11.32 3.07
C GLY A 148 10.33 12.46 2.25
N PRO A 149 10.75 13.72 2.53
CA PRO A 149 10.19 14.91 1.89
C PRO A 149 10.33 14.92 0.37
N ILE A 150 11.39 14.29 -0.16
CA ILE A 150 11.63 14.24 -1.60
C ILE A 150 10.66 13.25 -2.25
N THR A 151 10.49 12.07 -1.65
CA THR A 151 9.51 11.08 -2.11
C THR A 151 8.09 11.66 -2.10
N ILE A 152 7.72 12.40 -1.03
CA ILE A 152 6.42 13.08 -0.94
C ILE A 152 6.25 14.09 -2.09
N ALA A 153 7.28 14.88 -2.40
CA ALA A 153 7.23 15.85 -3.50
C ALA A 153 7.07 15.16 -4.88
N GLN A 154 7.75 14.03 -5.09
CA GLN A 154 7.62 13.26 -6.32
C GLN A 154 6.21 12.67 -6.50
N VAL A 155 5.65 12.09 -5.43
CA VAL A 155 4.29 11.54 -5.46
C VAL A 155 3.25 12.67 -5.62
N ALA A 156 3.48 13.83 -5.01
CA ALA A 156 2.66 15.02 -5.24
C ALA A 156 2.65 15.43 -6.72
N ASN A 157 3.82 15.48 -7.36
CA ASN A 157 3.94 15.82 -8.78
C ASN A 157 3.29 14.76 -9.70
N ALA A 158 3.48 13.48 -9.39
CA ALA A 158 2.88 12.37 -10.12
C ALA A 158 1.35 12.43 -10.03
N SER A 159 0.79 12.57 -8.83
CA SER A 159 -0.65 12.65 -8.60
C SER A 159 -1.29 13.87 -9.28
N ALA A 160 -0.63 15.03 -9.25
CA ALA A 160 -1.09 16.22 -9.96
C ALA A 160 -1.14 16.00 -11.49
N SER A 161 -0.19 15.24 -12.03
CA SER A 161 -0.12 14.90 -13.46
C SER A 161 -1.15 13.83 -13.85
N SER A 162 -1.53 12.94 -12.94
CA SER A 162 -2.53 11.88 -13.15
C SER A 162 -3.98 12.38 -13.13
N GLY A 163 -4.22 13.60 -12.66
CA GLY A 163 -5.53 14.25 -12.71
C GLY A 163 -6.13 14.56 -11.33
N PHE A 164 -7.29 15.21 -11.34
CA PHE A 164 -7.88 15.80 -10.14
C PHE A 164 -8.26 14.78 -9.06
N SER A 165 -8.79 13.62 -9.44
CA SER A 165 -9.17 12.56 -8.50
C SER A 165 -7.96 12.05 -7.72
N GLU A 166 -6.83 11.84 -8.40
CA GLU A 166 -5.63 11.26 -7.78
C GLU A 166 -4.90 12.29 -6.94
N PHE A 167 -4.93 13.55 -7.35
CA PHE A 167 -4.50 14.66 -6.51
C PHE A 167 -5.31 14.76 -5.20
N LEU A 168 -6.65 14.63 -5.26
CA LEU A 168 -7.48 14.62 -4.04
C LEU A 168 -7.20 13.40 -3.17
N ASN A 169 -6.97 12.22 -3.77
CA ASN A 169 -6.59 11.02 -3.03
C ASN A 169 -5.26 11.23 -2.31
N PHE A 170 -4.26 11.76 -3.00
CA PHE A 170 -2.95 12.10 -2.42
C PHE A 170 -3.09 13.12 -1.28
N LEU A 171 -3.86 14.19 -1.48
CA LEU A 171 -4.11 15.19 -0.45
C LEU A 171 -4.79 14.58 0.79
N GLY A 172 -5.77 13.69 0.57
CA GLY A 172 -6.43 12.95 1.64
C GLY A 172 -5.46 12.05 2.42
N LEU A 173 -4.59 11.34 1.71
CA LEU A 173 -3.56 10.49 2.31
C LEU A 173 -2.60 11.31 3.18
N ILE A 174 -2.05 12.42 2.66
CA ILE A 174 -1.13 13.28 3.41
C ILE A 174 -1.80 13.90 4.63
N SER A 175 -3.04 14.40 4.48
CA SER A 175 -3.83 14.94 5.58
C SER A 175 -4.02 13.91 6.71
N LEU A 176 -4.38 12.68 6.35
CA LEU A 176 -4.55 11.59 7.31
C LEU A 176 -3.23 11.18 7.96
N SER A 177 -2.14 11.09 7.19
CA SER A 177 -0.81 10.78 7.73
C SER A 177 -0.35 11.83 8.74
N LEU A 178 -0.53 13.12 8.46
CA LEU A 178 -0.21 14.20 9.41
C LEU A 178 -1.07 14.11 10.67
N ALA A 179 -2.37 13.82 10.52
CA ALA A 179 -3.25 13.64 11.67
C ALA A 179 -2.80 12.47 12.57
N ILE A 180 -2.44 11.33 11.97
CA ILE A 180 -1.96 10.15 12.71
C ILE A 180 -0.65 10.46 13.43
N VAL A 181 0.33 11.07 12.73
CA VAL A 181 1.62 11.44 13.31
C VAL A 181 1.43 12.44 14.46
N ASN A 182 0.61 13.47 14.27
CA ASN A 182 0.34 14.46 15.32
C ASN A 182 -0.35 13.89 16.55
N LEU A 183 -1.08 12.78 16.42
CA LEU A 183 -1.73 12.11 17.53
C LEU A 183 -0.80 11.16 18.30
N LEU A 184 0.42 10.92 17.79
CA LEU A 184 1.40 10.10 18.50
C LEU A 184 1.80 10.75 19.85
N PRO A 185 2.12 9.94 20.88
CA PRO A 185 2.50 10.43 22.20
C PRO A 185 3.94 10.97 22.21
N ILE A 186 4.22 11.96 21.37
CA ILE A 186 5.51 12.62 21.22
C ILE A 186 5.39 14.03 21.81
N PRO A 187 6.16 14.39 22.84
CA PRO A 187 6.12 15.67 23.59
C PRO A 187 6.02 17.01 22.85
N ILE A 188 6.29 17.05 21.54
CA ILE A 188 6.25 18.26 20.69
C ILE A 188 5.02 18.28 19.76
N LEU A 189 4.29 17.16 19.69
CA LEU A 189 3.07 17.00 18.89
C LEU A 189 1.84 17.12 19.77
N ASP A 190 0.67 17.30 19.15
CA ASP A 190 -0.62 17.41 19.85
C ASP A 190 -0.89 16.21 20.78
N GLY A 191 -0.51 15.00 20.35
CA GLY A 191 -0.59 13.78 21.17
C GLY A 191 0.37 13.76 22.36
N GLY A 192 1.45 14.56 22.33
CA GLY A 192 2.33 14.78 23.48
C GLY A 192 1.62 15.50 24.63
N HIS A 193 0.75 16.46 24.31
CA HIS A 193 -0.09 17.10 25.32
C HIS A 193 -1.10 16.11 25.92
N LEU A 194 -1.72 15.26 25.09
CA LEU A 194 -2.59 14.18 25.59
C LEU A 194 -1.84 13.21 26.50
N LEU A 195 -0.59 12.86 26.17
CA LEU A 195 0.29 12.07 27.03
C LEU A 195 0.52 12.77 28.38
N TYR A 196 0.82 14.06 28.38
CA TYR A 196 1.01 14.80 29.62
C TYR A 196 -0.26 14.85 30.46
N TYR A 197 -1.41 15.13 29.87
CA TYR A 197 -2.68 15.09 30.61
C TYR A 197 -2.99 13.71 31.17
N PHE A 198 -2.66 12.64 30.43
CA PHE A 198 -2.79 11.27 30.95
C PHE A 198 -1.88 11.04 32.14
N ILE A 199 -0.61 11.47 32.08
CA ILE A 199 0.32 11.35 33.21
C ILE A 199 -0.14 12.20 34.41
N GLU A 200 -0.61 13.42 34.19
CA GLU A 200 -1.14 14.30 35.24
C GLU A 200 -2.38 13.71 35.89
N TRP A 201 -3.27 13.10 35.11
CA TRP A 201 -4.44 12.40 35.61
C TRP A 201 -4.08 11.22 36.51
N VAL A 202 -3.10 10.40 36.10
CA VAL A 202 -2.60 9.28 36.92
C VAL A 202 -1.84 9.77 38.16
N LYS A 203 -1.06 10.84 38.03
CA LYS A 203 -0.23 11.41 39.11
C LYS A 203 -1.02 12.29 40.09
N GLY A 204 -2.20 12.77 39.69
CA GLY A 204 -3.03 13.69 40.47
C GLY A 204 -2.45 15.09 40.65
N SER A 205 -1.38 15.45 39.93
CA SER A 205 -0.72 16.75 40.03
C SER A 205 -0.08 17.16 38.69
N PRO A 206 0.06 18.48 38.42
CA PRO A 206 0.67 18.98 37.18
C PRO A 206 2.11 18.47 36.99
N LEU A 207 2.54 18.25 35.74
CA LEU A 207 3.95 17.99 35.43
C LEU A 207 4.82 19.19 35.82
N SER A 208 6.01 18.93 36.33
CA SER A 208 6.97 20.00 36.60
C SER A 208 7.49 20.58 35.28
N GLU A 209 7.80 21.87 35.27
CA GLU A 209 8.38 22.55 34.09
C GLU A 209 9.64 21.84 33.59
N ARG A 210 10.47 21.33 34.51
CA ARG A 210 11.66 20.52 34.16
C ARG A 210 11.29 19.24 33.43
N GLY A 211 10.22 18.55 33.84
CA GLY A 211 9.75 17.33 33.18
C GLY A 211 9.23 17.60 31.77
N GLN A 212 8.46 18.68 31.60
CA GLN A 212 7.97 19.10 30.28
C GLN A 212 9.12 19.51 29.36
N ALA A 213 10.12 20.25 29.87
CA ALA A 213 11.30 20.64 29.11
C ALA A 213 12.12 19.42 28.64
N VAL A 214 12.35 18.44 29.51
CA VAL A 214 13.02 17.19 29.13
C VAL A 214 12.23 16.46 28.06
N GLY A 215 10.91 16.34 28.23
CA GLY A 215 10.04 15.75 27.22
C GLY A 215 10.16 16.46 25.88
N LEU A 216 10.11 17.80 25.85
CA LEU A 216 10.28 18.59 24.63
C LEU A 216 11.60 18.29 23.92
N TYR A 217 12.73 18.26 24.65
CA TYR A 217 14.03 17.94 24.05
C TYR A 217 14.09 16.51 23.50
N ILE A 218 13.49 15.54 24.19
CA ILE A 218 13.37 14.17 23.69
C ILE A 218 12.53 14.15 22.41
N GLY A 219 11.36 14.81 22.41
CA GLY A 219 10.49 14.90 21.24
C GLY A 219 11.18 15.56 20.05
N LEU A 220 11.91 16.65 20.28
CA LEU A 220 12.70 17.34 19.26
C LEU A 220 13.79 16.43 18.69
N ALA A 221 14.55 15.75 19.54
CA ALA A 221 15.59 14.82 19.11
C ALA A 221 15.02 13.68 18.26
N LEU A 222 13.86 13.14 18.63
CA LEU A 222 13.16 12.10 17.85
C LEU A 222 12.73 12.61 16.48
N ILE A 223 12.09 13.78 16.39
CA ILE A 223 11.65 14.34 15.10
C ILE A 223 12.84 14.65 14.20
N VAL A 224 13.87 15.32 14.72
CA VAL A 224 15.07 15.65 13.94
C VAL A 224 15.78 14.39 13.48
N GLY A 225 15.92 13.38 14.35
CA GLY A 225 16.52 12.09 14.00
C GLY A 225 15.72 11.37 12.91
N MET A 226 14.39 11.33 13.03
CA MET A 226 13.51 10.73 12.03
C MET A 226 13.56 11.47 10.70
N MET A 227 13.55 12.81 10.70
CA MET A 227 13.74 13.61 9.49
C MET A 227 15.09 13.33 8.83
N GLY A 228 16.17 13.26 9.61
CA GLY A 228 17.50 12.91 9.11
C GLY A 228 17.52 11.52 8.46
N LEU A 229 16.90 10.53 9.10
CA LEU A 229 16.76 9.18 8.56
C LEU A 229 15.93 9.15 7.28
N ALA A 230 14.82 9.88 7.22
CA ALA A 230 13.97 9.98 6.04
C ALA A 230 14.71 10.62 4.85
N PHE A 231 15.46 11.69 5.09
CA PHE A 231 16.33 12.29 4.06
C PHE A 231 17.41 11.33 3.60
N PHE A 232 18.07 10.62 4.52
CA PHE A 232 19.07 9.63 4.17
C PHE A 232 18.49 8.54 3.27
N ASN A 233 17.31 8.01 3.61
CA ASN A 233 16.61 7.02 2.80
C ASN A 233 16.24 7.56 1.41
N ASP A 234 15.76 8.80 1.31
CA ASP A 234 15.45 9.44 0.03
C ASP A 234 16.71 9.54 -0.85
N PHE A 235 17.85 9.98 -0.29
CA PHE A 235 19.11 10.06 -1.04
C PHE A 235 19.65 8.70 -1.45
N ALA A 236 19.62 7.72 -0.54
CA ALA A 236 20.05 6.35 -0.84
C ALA A 236 19.26 5.75 -2.01
N ARG A 237 17.94 6.00 -2.05
CA ARG A 237 17.05 5.56 -3.12
C ARG A 237 17.31 6.27 -4.46
N LEU A 238 17.72 7.54 -4.44
CA LEU A 238 18.05 8.29 -5.65
C LEU A 238 19.42 7.92 -6.23
N ALA A 239 20.33 7.45 -5.38
CA ALA A 239 21.68 7.07 -5.78
C ALA A 239 21.80 5.61 -6.26
N SER A 240 20.79 4.78 -5.98
CA SER A 240 20.65 3.40 -6.48
C SER A 240 19.92 3.35 -7.82
#